data_AF-A0A6V7I012-F1
#
_entry.id   AF-A0A6V7I012-F1
#
_cell.length_a   1.000
_cell.length_b   1.000
_cell.length_c   1.000
_cell.angle_alpha   90.00
_cell.angle_beta   90.00
_cell.angle_gamma   90.00
#
_symmetry.space_group_name_H-M   'P 1'
#
loop_
_entity.id
_entity.type
_entity.pdbx_description
1 polymer ?
#
loop_
_entity_poly.entity_id
_entity_poly.type
_entity_poly.pdbx_seq_one_letter_code
_entity_poly.pdbx_strand_id
1 'polypeptide(L)'
;PPMLFECNQACDCNRITCNNRVVQHGLTQRFQLFRTKGKGWGLKALRDIPKGAYVCEYVGEIISDSEADHREDDSYLFDLDNR
;
A
#
# COMPACT_ATOMS: atom_id res chain seq x y z
N PRO A 1 2.18 9.84 -10.15
CA PRO A 1 1.21 8.96 -10.84
C PRO A 1 -0.16 9.64 -10.84
N PRO A 2 -1.06 9.36 -11.80
CA PRO A 2 -2.42 9.89 -11.71
C PRO A 2 -3.15 9.28 -10.50
N MET A 3 -4.12 10.01 -9.95
CA MET A 3 -5.07 9.42 -9.00
C MET A 3 -5.92 8.36 -9.70
N LEU A 4 -6.05 7.20 -9.06
CA LEU A 4 -6.83 6.08 -9.55
C LEU A 4 -8.09 5.95 -8.71
N PHE A 5 -9.25 5.81 -9.36
CA PHE A 5 -10.54 5.63 -8.71
C PHE A 5 -11.08 4.23 -8.99
N GLU A 6 -11.01 3.36 -8.00
CA GLU A 6 -11.62 2.04 -8.10
C GLU A 6 -13.14 2.11 -7.99
N CYS A 7 -13.81 1.11 -8.56
CA CYS A 7 -15.24 0.93 -8.38
C CYS A 7 -15.57 0.70 -6.91
N ASN A 8 -16.65 1.32 -6.44
CA ASN A 8 -17.11 1.25 -5.06
C ASN A 8 -18.52 0.64 -5.00
N GLN A 9 -19.21 0.77 -3.86
CA GLN A 9 -20.53 0.17 -3.64
C GLN A 9 -21.65 0.85 -4.45
N ALA A 10 -21.43 2.08 -4.92
CA ALA A 10 -22.40 2.82 -5.75
C ALA A 10 -22.28 2.50 -7.25
N CYS A 11 -21.37 1.61 -7.67
CA CYS A 11 -21.23 1.21 -9.07
C CYS A 11 -22.11 0.01 -9.40
N ASP A 12 -22.75 0.01 -10.58
CA ASP A 12 -23.60 -1.10 -11.06
C ASP A 12 -22.83 -2.34 -11.57
N CYS A 13 -21.49 -2.31 -11.51
CA CYS A 13 -20.66 -3.40 -11.99
C CYS A 13 -20.74 -4.64 -11.09
N ASN A 14 -20.58 -5.83 -11.68
CA ASN A 14 -20.44 -7.05 -10.91
C ASN A 14 -19.17 -7.00 -10.05
N ARG A 15 -19.31 -7.13 -8.73
CA ARG A 15 -18.21 -7.00 -7.77
C ARG A 15 -17.11 -8.06 -7.93
N ILE A 16 -17.44 -9.24 -8.45
CA ILE A 16 -16.50 -10.37 -8.61
C ILE A 16 -15.70 -10.25 -9.90
N THR A 17 -16.32 -9.75 -10.98
CA THR A 17 -15.70 -9.74 -12.31
C THR A 17 -15.23 -8.35 -12.77
N CYS A 18 -15.44 -7.30 -11.97
CA CYS A 18 -15.00 -5.95 -12.31
C CYS A 18 -13.48 -5.82 -12.20
N ASN A 19 -12.82 -5.44 -13.29
CA ASN A 19 -11.37 -5.25 -13.34
C ASN A 19 -10.90 -3.97 -12.61
N ASN A 20 -11.80 -3.06 -12.26
CA ASN A 20 -11.49 -1.81 -11.55
C ASN A 20 -11.61 -1.95 -10.03
N ARG A 21 -11.06 -3.03 -9.46
CA ARG A 21 -11.14 -3.38 -8.02
C ARG A 21 -9.84 -4.07 -7.52
N VAL A 22 -8.67 -3.66 -8.00
CA VAL A 22 -7.39 -4.35 -7.76
C VAL A 22 -6.88 -4.18 -6.33
N VAL A 23 -6.74 -2.95 -5.83
CA VAL A 23 -6.20 -2.61 -4.51
C VAL A 23 -7.15 -3.07 -3.41
N GLN A 24 -8.47 -2.86 -3.58
CA GLN A 24 -9.47 -3.28 -2.59
C GLN A 24 -9.59 -4.81 -2.40
N HIS A 25 -8.98 -5.61 -3.28
CA HIS A 25 -8.88 -7.07 -3.09
C HIS A 25 -7.73 -7.47 -2.14
N GLY A 26 -6.93 -6.51 -1.68
CA GLY A 26 -5.91 -6.70 -0.66
C GLY A 26 -4.66 -7.44 -1.15
N LEU A 27 -3.91 -7.99 -0.19
CA LEU A 27 -2.61 -8.60 -0.43
C LEU A 27 -2.73 -9.94 -1.17
N THR A 28 -2.31 -9.99 -2.43
CA THR A 28 -2.33 -11.22 -3.26
C THR A 28 -0.93 -11.83 -3.47
N GLN A 29 0.12 -11.04 -3.28
CA GLN A 29 1.50 -11.47 -3.45
C GLN A 29 2.03 -12.21 -2.21
N ARG A 30 3.08 -13.02 -2.38
CA ARG A 30 3.72 -13.76 -1.27
C ARG A 30 5.06 -13.14 -0.90
N PHE A 31 5.17 -12.75 0.36
CA PHE A 31 6.36 -12.10 0.91
C PHE A 31 6.96 -12.89 2.07
N GLN A 32 8.21 -12.58 2.35
CA GLN A 32 8.91 -12.98 3.56
C GLN A 32 9.56 -11.75 4.20
N LEU A 33 9.30 -11.55 5.48
CA LEU A 33 10.08 -10.66 6.32
C LEU A 33 11.44 -11.33 6.60
N PHE A 34 12.54 -10.61 6.40
CA PHE A 34 13.88 -11.16 6.60
C PHE A 34 14.85 -10.12 7.17
N ARG A 35 15.89 -10.60 7.85
CA ARG A 35 16.97 -9.73 8.34
C ARG A 35 17.97 -9.48 7.22
N THR A 36 18.18 -8.20 6.91
CA THR A 36 19.19 -7.77 5.93
C THR A 36 20.58 -7.73 6.58
N LYS A 37 21.64 -7.62 5.78
CA LYS A 37 23.02 -7.54 6.29
C LYS A 37 23.38 -6.22 6.97
N GLY A 38 22.59 -5.15 6.78
CA GLY A 38 22.96 -3.82 7.28
C GLY A 38 21.86 -2.76 7.32
N LYS A 39 20.62 -3.09 6.92
CA LYS A 39 19.47 -2.16 6.91
C LYS A 39 18.35 -2.60 7.86
N GLY A 40 18.65 -3.46 8.83
CA GLY A 40 17.65 -4.02 9.72
C GLY A 40 16.74 -5.03 9.02
N TRP A 41 15.43 -4.91 9.24
CA TRP A 41 14.41 -5.78 8.63
C TRP A 41 14.08 -5.33 7.21
N GLY A 42 13.79 -6.27 6.33
CA GLY A 42 13.33 -6.01 4.97
C GLY A 42 12.23 -6.99 4.56
N LEU A 43 11.50 -6.63 3.52
CA LEU A 43 10.51 -7.47 2.87
C LEU A 43 11.06 -7.95 1.53
N LYS A 44 10.95 -9.26 1.23
CA LYS A 44 11.30 -9.81 -0.09
C LYS A 44 10.14 -10.61 -0.66
N ALA A 45 9.99 -10.57 -1.98
CA ALA A 45 9.06 -11.43 -2.69
C ALA A 45 9.56 -12.88 -2.69
N LEU A 46 8.63 -13.84 -2.56
CA LEU A 46 8.92 -15.27 -2.64
C LEU A 46 8.71 -15.84 -4.04
N ARG A 47 8.21 -15.02 -4.97
CA ARG A 47 7.94 -15.33 -6.37
C ARG A 47 8.14 -14.07 -7.20
N ASP A 48 8.35 -14.23 -8.50
CA ASP A 48 8.42 -13.10 -9.41
C ASP A 48 7.09 -12.33 -9.44
N ILE A 49 7.17 -11.01 -9.36
CA ILE A 49 6.02 -10.11 -9.43
C ILE A 49 6.08 -9.42 -10.81
N PRO A 50 5.10 -9.66 -11.70
CA PRO A 50 5.07 -9.02 -13.02
C PRO A 50 5.04 -7.50 -12.92
N LYS A 51 5.66 -6.82 -13.89
CA LYS A 51 5.60 -5.36 -14.01
C LYS A 51 4.14 -4.90 -14.09
N GLY A 52 3.77 -3.93 -13.26
CA GLY A 52 2.41 -3.38 -13.19
C GLY A 52 1.48 -4.11 -12.22
N ALA A 53 1.91 -5.22 -11.61
CA ALA A 53 1.13 -5.87 -10.56
C ALA A 53 1.15 -5.04 -9.27
N TYR A 54 0.00 -4.99 -8.59
CA TYR A 54 -0.09 -4.45 -7.24
C TYR A 54 0.70 -5.31 -6.25
N VAL A 55 1.46 -4.65 -5.37
CA VAL A 55 2.38 -5.29 -4.41
C VAL A 55 1.71 -5.37 -3.03
N CYS A 56 1.55 -4.23 -2.37
CA CYS A 56 0.88 -4.06 -1.08
C CYS A 56 0.57 -2.58 -0.83
N GLU A 57 -0.19 -2.30 0.22
CA GLU A 57 -0.52 -0.96 0.70
C GLU A 57 0.41 -0.56 1.84
N TYR A 58 0.73 0.74 1.93
CA TYR A 58 1.37 1.32 3.10
C TYR A 58 0.29 1.61 4.14
N VAL A 59 -0.06 0.60 4.94
CA VAL A 59 -1.09 0.72 5.98
C VAL A 59 -0.47 1.26 7.28
N GLY A 60 -1.14 2.21 7.91
CA GLY A 60 -0.70 2.81 9.17
C GLY A 60 -1.79 3.64 9.84
N GLU A 61 -1.39 4.40 10.85
CA GLU A 61 -2.24 5.39 11.51
C GLU A 61 -2.33 6.66 10.65
N ILE A 62 -3.54 7.17 10.41
CA ILE A 62 -3.73 8.47 9.75
C ILE A 62 -3.71 9.55 10.82
N ILE A 63 -2.75 10.46 10.73
CA ILE A 63 -2.55 11.57 11.64
C ILE A 63 -2.50 12.90 10.86
N SER A 64 -2.76 14.02 11.53
CA SER A 64 -2.54 15.34 10.94
C SER A 64 -1.05 15.70 10.94
N ASP A 65 -0.67 16.63 10.07
CA ASP A 65 0.70 17.19 10.03
C ASP A 65 1.13 17.69 11.42
N SER A 66 0.22 18.33 12.14
CA SER A 66 0.50 18.79 13.51
C SER A 66 0.82 17.65 14.46
N GLU A 67 0.16 16.50 14.37
CA GLU A 67 0.45 15.34 15.22
C GLU A 67 1.76 14.68 14.78
N ALA A 68 2.03 14.63 13.48
CA ALA A 68 3.29 14.12 12.93
C ALA A 68 4.50 14.92 13.45
N ASP A 69 4.42 16.25 13.49
CA ASP A 69 5.47 17.14 14.00
C ASP A 69 5.81 16.90 15.50
N HIS A 70 4.90 16.30 16.28
CA HIS A 70 5.14 15.98 17.69
C HIS A 70 5.72 14.57 17.91
N ARG A 71 5.83 13.74 16.88
CA ARG A 71 6.40 12.39 16.99
C ARG A 71 7.93 12.48 17.12
N GLU A 72 8.50 11.85 18.13
CA GLU A 72 9.96 11.77 18.28
C GLU A 72 10.61 10.84 17.24
N ASP A 73 9.89 9.82 16.78
CA ASP A 73 10.33 8.88 15.74
C ASP A 73 9.48 9.06 14.47
N ASP A 74 10.12 9.60 13.44
CA ASP A 74 9.56 9.87 12.12
C ASP A 74 9.94 8.79 11.07
N SER A 75 10.65 7.73 11.49
CA SER A 75 11.21 6.71 10.58
C SER A 75 10.17 5.95 9.75
N TYR A 76 8.89 6.03 10.12
CA TYR A 76 7.78 5.28 9.52
C TYR A 76 6.60 6.17 9.09
N LEU A 77 6.85 7.46 8.85
CA LEU A 77 5.86 8.37 8.28
C LEU A 77 5.81 8.29 6.75
N PHE A 78 4.62 8.45 6.19
CA PHE A 78 4.39 8.55 4.76
C PHE A 78 3.42 9.71 4.49
N ASP A 79 3.92 10.76 3.85
CA ASP A 79 3.16 11.99 3.63
C ASP A 79 2.06 11.79 2.58
N LEU A 80 0.88 12.34 2.87
CA LEU A 80 -0.27 12.33 1.98
C LEU A 80 -0.41 13.70 1.30
N ASP A 81 0.41 13.97 0.30
CA ASP A 81 0.36 15.22 -0.48
C ASP A 81 -0.96 15.35 -1.25
N ASN A 82 -1.68 16.46 -1.03
CA ASN A 82 -2.86 16.83 -1.80
C ASN A 82 -2.49 17.78 -2.94
N ARG A 83 -2.01 17.23 -4.08
CA ARG A 83 -1.74 18.00 -5.31
C ARG A 83 -2.86 17.88 -6.32
#